data_AF-Q5NZD2-F1
#
_entry.id   AF-Q5NZD2-F1
#
_cell.length_a   1.000
_cell.length_b   1.000
_cell.length_c   1.000
_cell.angle_alpha   90.00
_cell.angle_beta   90.00
_cell.angle_gamma   90.00
#
_symmetry.space_group_name_H-M   'P 1'
#
loop_
_entity.id
_entity.type
_entity.pdbx_description
1 polymer ?
#
loop_
_entity_poly.entity_id
_entity_poly.type
_entity_poly.pdbx_seq_one_letter_code
_entity_poly.pdbx_strand_id
1 'polypeptide(L)' 'MRDAQRSEPMTSQPLDRKRCLSCKRWGGKRHPGSEPGSVEYDENDDKGPCIEGPWHGSLRGPRNACGQWVMWSALESSER' A
#
# COMPACT_ATOMS: atom_id res chain seq x y z
N MET A 1 -11.05 17.96 -29.54
CA MET A 1 -11.24 17.68 -28.10
C MET A 1 -10.37 16.49 -27.72
N ARG A 2 -9.10 16.74 -27.45
CA ARG A 2 -8.06 15.72 -27.19
C ARG A 2 -7.10 16.29 -26.14
N ASP A 3 -7.56 16.38 -24.89
CA ASP A 3 -6.79 16.80 -23.71
C ASP A 3 -7.52 16.22 -22.49
N ALA A 4 -6.95 15.53 -21.52
CA ALA A 4 -5.62 14.98 -21.33
C ALA A 4 -5.82 13.73 -20.47
N GLN A 5 -5.31 12.57 -20.91
CA GLN A 5 -5.21 11.39 -20.06
C GLN A 5 -4.15 11.70 -19.01
N ARG A 6 -4.51 12.44 -17.95
CA ARG A 6 -3.65 12.60 -16.78
C ARG A 6 -3.64 11.24 -16.11
N SER A 7 -2.65 10.41 -16.43
CA SER A 7 -2.33 9.24 -15.64
C SER A 7 -2.14 9.73 -14.21
N GLU A 8 -3.05 9.37 -13.32
CA GLU A 8 -2.94 9.64 -11.89
C GLU A 8 -1.56 9.15 -11.43
N PRO A 9 -0.82 9.92 -10.61
CA PRO A 9 0.53 9.54 -10.23
C PRO A 9 0.49 8.33 -9.29
N MET A 10 0.39 7.15 -9.89
CA MET A 10 0.58 5.88 -9.21
C MET A 10 2.03 5.80 -8.78
N THR A 11 2.24 5.73 -7.46
CA THR A 11 3.56 5.55 -6.86
C THR A 11 3.72 4.10 -6.43
N SER A 12 4.89 3.52 -6.70
CA SER A 12 5.25 2.17 -6.23
C SER A 12 6.19 2.23 -5.03
N GLN A 13 6.03 1.32 -4.06
CA GLN A 13 7.03 1.08 -3.01
C GLN A 13 7.29 -0.43 -2.80
N PRO A 14 8.54 -0.81 -2.54
CA PRO A 14 8.91 -2.20 -2.29
C PRO A 14 8.49 -2.68 -0.89
N LEU A 15 8.19 -3.97 -0.75
CA LEU A 15 7.78 -4.60 0.50
C LEU A 15 8.84 -4.55 1.61
N ASP A 16 10.12 -4.48 1.23
CA ASP A 16 11.28 -4.54 2.13
C ASP A 16 11.26 -3.42 3.18
N ARG A 17 10.62 -2.30 2.83
CA ARG A 17 10.43 -1.17 3.76
C ARG A 17 9.47 -1.47 4.91
N LYS A 18 8.72 -2.59 4.86
CA LYS A 18 7.77 -3.05 5.88
C LYS A 18 6.84 -1.94 6.41
N ARG A 19 6.26 -1.18 5.48
CA ARG A 19 5.36 -0.05 5.77
C ARG A 19 3.89 -0.45 5.75
N CYS A 20 3.03 0.47 6.20
CA CYS A 20 1.57 0.30 6.14
C CYS A 20 1.10 -0.10 4.73
N LEU A 21 1.67 0.50 3.68
CA LEU A 21 1.34 0.20 2.29
C LEU A 21 1.46 -1.29 1.92
N SER A 22 2.43 -2.02 2.45
CA SER A 22 2.60 -3.46 2.23
C SER A 22 2.09 -4.33 3.38
N CYS A 23 1.42 -3.73 4.36
CA CYS A 23 0.91 -4.42 5.54
C CYS A 23 -0.52 -4.93 5.33
N LYS A 24 -0.82 -6.21 5.61
CA LYS A 24 -2.18 -6.78 5.59
C LYS A 24 -3.20 -5.96 6.39
N ARG A 25 -2.73 -5.30 7.46
CA ARG A 25 -3.54 -4.57 8.43
C ARG A 25 -3.80 -3.10 8.07
N TRP A 26 -3.46 -2.68 6.86
CA TRP A 26 -3.76 -1.33 6.36
C TRP A 26 -4.91 -1.39 5.36
N GLY A 27 -5.93 -0.58 5.57
CA GLY A 27 -7.16 -0.53 4.77
C GLY A 27 -7.19 0.58 3.71
N GLY A 28 -6.04 1.14 3.32
CA GLY A 28 -5.96 2.13 2.24
C GLY A 28 -6.05 1.47 0.86
N LYS A 29 -6.40 2.26 -0.16
CA LYS A 29 -6.40 1.78 -1.54
C LYS A 29 -4.98 1.50 -1.99
N ARG A 30 -4.80 0.35 -2.64
CA ARG A 30 -3.50 -0.14 -3.14
C ARG A 30 -3.70 -1.30 -4.10
N HIS A 31 -2.69 -1.54 -4.92
CA HIS A 31 -2.61 -2.65 -5.85
C HIS A 31 -1.24 -3.33 -5.73
N PRO A 32 -1.13 -4.65 -5.95
CA PRO A 32 0.17 -5.25 -6.23
C PRO A 32 0.80 -4.51 -7.41
N GLY A 33 2.05 -4.11 -7.27
CA GLY A 33 2.74 -3.41 -8.34
C GLY A 33 3.23 -4.35 -9.44
N SER A 34 3.71 -3.77 -10.53
CA SER A 34 4.20 -4.51 -11.71
C SER A 34 5.41 -5.41 -11.41
N GLU A 35 6.22 -5.07 -10.39
CA GLU A 35 7.35 -5.88 -9.96
C GLU A 35 6.98 -6.77 -8.77
N PRO A 36 7.50 -8.01 -8.68
CA PRO A 36 7.29 -8.88 -7.53
C PRO A 36 7.63 -8.17 -6.21
N GLY A 37 6.70 -8.21 -5.27
CA GLY A 37 6.93 -7.61 -3.97
C GLY A 37 6.89 -6.07 -3.96
N SER A 38 6.34 -5.46 -4.99
CA SER A 38 6.03 -4.02 -4.99
C SER A 38 4.54 -3.77 -4.76
N VAL A 39 4.21 -2.58 -4.26
CA VAL A 39 2.83 -2.13 -4.06
C VAL A 39 2.66 -0.74 -4.67
N GLU A 40 1.66 -0.59 -5.51
CA GLU A 40 1.24 0.66 -6.14
C GLU A 40 0.07 1.31 -5.38
N TYR A 41 0.06 2.63 -5.33
CA TYR A 41 -1.02 3.43 -4.73
C TYR A 41 -1.11 4.81 -5.39
N ASP A 42 -2.29 5.42 -5.34
CA ASP A 42 -2.49 6.83 -5.71
C ASP A 42 -2.08 7.73 -4.55
N GLU A 43 -1.16 8.66 -4.78
CA GLU A 43 -0.72 9.63 -3.77
C GLU A 43 -1.81 10.62 -3.35
N ASN A 44 -2.86 10.80 -4.16
CA ASN A 44 -3.99 11.68 -3.84
C ASN A 44 -5.04 11.00 -2.96
N ASP A 45 -5.02 9.66 -2.89
CA ASP A 45 -5.92 8.84 -2.06
C ASP A 45 -5.12 7.81 -1.24
N ASP A 46 -4.03 8.28 -0.64
CA ASP A 46 -3.03 7.46 0.05
C ASP A 46 -3.36 7.18 1.53
N LYS A 47 -4.58 7.47 1.99
CA LYS A 47 -4.95 7.33 3.41
C LYS A 47 -5.85 6.12 3.61
N GLY A 48 -5.53 5.36 4.66
CA GLY A 48 -6.31 4.20 5.04
C GLY A 48 -6.26 3.95 6.54
N PRO A 49 -7.34 3.38 7.13
CA PRO A 49 -7.32 3.02 8.54
C PRO A 49 -6.36 1.84 8.77
N CYS A 50 -5.72 1.84 9.93
CA CYS A 50 -5.13 0.63 10.47
C CYS A 50 -6.28 -0.24 11.01
N ILE A 51 -6.51 -1.41 10.40
CA ILE A 51 -7.63 -2.29 10.76
C ILE A 51 -7.29 -3.24 11.91
N GLU A 52 -6.01 -3.39 12.25
CA GLU A 52 -5.53 -4.23 13.35
C GLU A 52 -4.12 -3.76 13.78
N GLY A 53 -3.79 -3.83 15.08
CA GLY A 53 -2.47 -3.45 15.60
C GLY A 53 -2.49 -2.20 16.50
N PRO A 54 -1.33 -1.58 16.78
CA PRO A 54 -1.19 -0.55 17.82
C PRO A 54 -1.92 0.76 17.52
N TRP A 55 -2.32 0.95 16.26
CA TRP A 55 -3.03 2.14 15.78
C TRP A 55 -4.42 1.80 15.26
N HIS A 56 -5.00 0.69 15.69
CA HIS A 56 -6.34 0.26 15.26
C HIS A 56 -7.35 1.44 15.27
N GLY A 57 -8.07 1.61 14.16
CA GLY A 57 -9.04 2.69 13.96
C GLY A 57 -8.46 4.04 13.54
N SER A 58 -7.13 4.23 13.56
CA SER A 58 -6.49 5.48 13.14
C SER A 58 -6.16 5.49 11.64
N LEU A 59 -6.33 6.65 10.99
CA LEU A 59 -5.87 6.88 9.62
C LEU A 59 -4.34 6.94 9.54
N ARG A 60 -3.76 6.24 8.58
CA ARG A 60 -2.31 6.17 8.32
C ARG A 60 -2.05 6.27 6.83
N GLY A 61 -0.93 6.90 6.48
CA GLY A 61 -0.41 6.94 5.13
C GLY A 61 0.47 5.72 4.82
N PRO A 62 0.88 5.59 3.55
CA PRO A 62 1.56 4.41 3.02
C PRO A 62 2.97 4.28 3.57
N ARG A 63 3.59 5.39 4.00
CA ARG A 63 4.96 5.46 4.55
C ARG A 63 5.03 5.24 6.06
N ASN A 64 3.89 5.17 6.76
CA ASN A 64 3.89 4.91 8.20
C ASN A 64 4.32 3.46 8.52
N ALA A 65 4.78 3.23 9.75
CA ALA A 65 5.14 1.91 10.25
C ALA A 65 4.81 1.83 11.75
N CYS A 66 4.03 0.81 12.15
CA CYS A 66 3.63 0.59 13.55
C CYS A 66 4.50 -0.44 14.29
N GLY A 67 5.52 -1.00 13.63
CA GLY A 67 6.38 -2.05 14.18
C GLY A 67 5.77 -3.46 14.19
N GLN A 68 4.46 -3.61 13.97
CA GLN A 68 3.77 -4.91 13.89
C GLN A 68 3.35 -5.25 12.45
N TRP A 69 4.30 -5.09 11.53
CA TRP A 69 4.06 -5.33 10.10
C TRP A 69 3.79 -6.82 9.84
N VAL A 70 2.77 -7.08 9.02
CA VAL A 70 2.40 -8.41 8.54
C VAL A 70 2.25 -8.30 7.03
N MET A 71 2.91 -9.17 6.27
CA MET A 71 2.88 -9.13 4.80
C MET A 71 1.43 -9.13 4.29
N TRP A 72 1.14 -8.22 3.35
CA TRP A 72 -0.12 -8.24 2.64
C TRP A 72 -0.22 -9.46 1.72
N SER A 73 -1.24 -10.29 1.93
CA SER A 73 -1.41 -11.58 1.26
C SER A 73 -1.54 -11.50 -0.26
N ALA A 74 -1.90 -10.34 -0.83
CA ALA A 74 -1.89 -10.16 -2.29
C ALA A 74 -0.48 -10.27 -2.90
N LEU A 75 0.56 -10.10 -2.06
CA LEU A 75 1.98 -10.21 -2.46
C LEU A 75 2.56 -11.62 -2.27
N GLU A 76 1.83 -12.57 -1.69
CA GLU A 76 2.29 -13.97 -1.52
C GLU A 76 2.34 -14.76 -2.85
N SER A 77 2.05 -14.10 -3.98
CA SER A 77 1.96 -14.72 -5.30
C SER A 77 3.31 -14.79 -6.02
N SER A 78 4.30 -15.45 -5.43
CA SER A 78 5.42 -16.04 -6.16
C SER A 78 6.15 -16.99 -5.23
N GLU A 79 6.31 -18.25 -5.66
CA GLU A 79 6.84 -19.39 -4.88
C GLU A 79 5.80 -20.16 -4.05
N ARG A 80 5.08 -21.06 -4.73
CA ARG A 80 4.72 -22.34 -4.15
C ARG A 80 5.18 -23.47 -5.06
#